data_AF-A0AAW0X2J8-F1
#
_entry.id   AF-A0AAW0X2J8-F1
#
_cell.length_a   1.000
_cell.length_b   1.000
_cell.length_c   1.000
_cell.angle_alpha   90.00
_cell.angle_beta   90.00
_cell.angle_gamma   90.00
#
_symmetry.space_group_name_H-M   'P 1'
#
loop_
_entity.id
_entity.type
_entity.pdbx_description
1 polymer ?
#
loop_
_entity_poly.entity_id
_entity_poly.type
_entity_poly.pdbx_seq_one_letter_code
_entity_poly.pdbx_strand_id
1 'polypeptide(L)'
;MMFPVFTLSTNFPIIAITLRNNLKGLCLRESRRYSFFTTRCLFPLLAIIPPTLVGLITTDVEILVGITGAYAGSFIQYVVPATLVYYARKMTLQHIGMGVKNPFSAPLQHSAWLVTICVWAALCQVFVTIYLIEEYKEK
;
A
#
# COMPACT_ATOMS: atom_id res chain seq x y z
N MET A 1 -18.92 -9.52 25.90
CA MET A 1 -18.56 -9.78 24.49
C MET A 1 -18.72 -8.57 23.55
N MET A 2 -19.00 -7.34 24.04
CA MET A 2 -19.15 -6.15 23.15
C MET A 2 -17.85 -5.38 22.86
N PHE A 3 -16.75 -5.71 23.55
CA PHE A 3 -15.46 -5.05 23.35
C PHE A 3 -14.93 -5.07 21.88
N PRO A 4 -15.03 -6.17 21.11
CA PRO A 4 -14.59 -6.18 19.71
C PRO A 4 -15.44 -5.27 18.82
N VAL A 5 -16.75 -5.18 19.08
CA VAL A 5 -17.66 -4.36 18.27
C VAL A 5 -17.43 -2.86 18.51
N PHE A 6 -17.24 -2.45 19.76
CA PHE A 6 -16.94 -1.05 20.10
C PHE A 6 -15.59 -0.58 19.58
N THR A 7 -14.57 -1.46 19.62
CA THR A 7 -13.24 -1.16 19.08
C THR A 7 -13.27 -1.02 17.55
N LEU A 8 -13.95 -1.92 16.85
CA LEU A 8 -14.14 -1.82 15.39
C LEU A 8 -14.93 -0.56 14.98
N SER A 9 -16.01 -0.24 15.70
CA SER A 9 -16.85 0.93 15.43
C SER A 9 -16.10 2.24 15.61
N THR A 10 -15.21 2.33 16.61
CA THR A 10 -14.38 3.54 16.82
C THR A 10 -13.27 3.66 15.78
N ASN A 11 -12.67 2.55 15.37
CA ASN A 11 -11.55 2.56 14.43
C ASN A 11 -11.98 2.82 12.99
N PHE A 12 -13.14 2.31 12.58
CA PHE A 12 -13.65 2.48 11.21
C PHE A 12 -13.75 3.93 10.72
N PRO A 13 -14.40 4.88 11.44
CA PRO A 13 -14.49 6.27 11.01
C PRO A 13 -13.13 6.97 11.00
N ILE A 14 -12.22 6.63 11.93
CA ILE A 14 -10.86 7.18 11.96
C ILE A 14 -10.10 6.78 10.69
N ILE A 15 -10.15 5.49 10.32
CA ILE A 15 -9.51 4.97 9.10
C ILE A 15 -10.12 5.62 7.85
N ALA A 16 -11.45 5.76 7.81
CA ALA A 16 -12.14 6.40 6.69
C ALA A 16 -11.75 7.88 6.51
N ILE A 17 -11.60 8.64 7.60
CA ILE A 17 -11.16 10.04 7.56
C ILE A 17 -9.71 10.14 7.06
N THR A 18 -8.80 9.28 7.55
CA THR A 18 -7.41 9.26 7.11
C THR A 18 -7.27 8.90 5.63
N LEU A 19 -8.00 7.87 5.17
CA LEU A 19 -8.00 7.47 3.76
C LEU A 19 -8.53 8.59 2.86
N ARG A 20 -9.63 9.25 3.26
CA ARG A 20 -10.17 10.42 2.55
C ARG A 20 -9.13 11.53 2.42
N ASN A 21 -8.39 11.83 3.49
CA ASN A 21 -7.35 12.85 3.48
C ASN A 21 -6.17 12.46 2.59
N ASN A 22 -5.74 11.21 2.63
CA ASN A 22 -4.66 10.68 1.77
C ASN A 22 -5.04 10.71 0.28
N LEU A 23 -6.25 10.27 -0.07
CA LEU A 23 -6.78 10.34 -1.43
C LEU A 23 -6.91 11.78 -1.92
N LYS A 24 -7.35 12.68 -1.04
CA LYS A 24 -7.41 14.12 -1.36
C LYS A 24 -6.01 14.67 -1.67
N GLY A 25 -4.98 14.31 -0.89
CA GLY A 25 -3.59 14.72 -1.14
C GLY A 25 -2.99 14.13 -2.42
N LEU A 26 -3.31 12.88 -2.74
CA LEU A 26 -2.86 12.22 -3.99
C LEU A 26 -3.51 12.80 -5.25
N CYS A 27 -4.82 13.08 -5.21
CA CYS A 27 -5.57 13.52 -6.39
C CYS A 27 -5.64 15.05 -6.57
N LEU A 28 -5.64 15.82 -5.48
CA LEU A 28 -5.69 17.29 -5.55
C LEU A 28 -4.28 17.86 -5.44
N ARG A 29 -3.69 18.15 -6.60
CA ARG A 29 -2.47 18.97 -6.68
C ARG A 29 -2.87 20.41 -6.34
N GLU A 30 -2.23 20.97 -5.31
CA GLU A 30 -2.54 22.26 -4.64
C GLU A 30 -2.70 23.47 -5.58
N SER A 31 -2.24 23.36 -6.83
CA SER A 31 -2.24 24.40 -7.86
C SER A 31 -3.56 24.56 -8.67
N ARG A 32 -4.51 23.60 -8.63
CA ARG A 32 -5.76 23.66 -9.41
C ARG A 32 -6.97 23.92 -8.51
N ARG A 33 -7.80 24.91 -8.85
CA ARG A 33 -9.14 25.11 -8.25
C ARG A 33 -10.04 23.92 -8.62
N TYR A 34 -10.21 22.98 -7.71
CA TYR A 34 -11.19 21.91 -7.84
C TYR A 34 -12.54 22.32 -7.28
N SER A 35 -13.62 21.86 -7.91
CA SER A 35 -14.99 22.13 -7.47
C SER A 35 -15.21 21.65 -6.03
N PHE A 36 -15.98 22.43 -5.26
CA PHE A 36 -16.36 22.11 -3.88
C PHE A 36 -17.03 20.73 -3.80
N PHE A 37 -17.78 20.35 -4.84
CA PHE A 37 -18.46 19.04 -4.92
C PHE A 37 -17.49 17.86 -5.04
N THR A 38 -16.47 17.97 -5.91
CA THR A 38 -15.42 16.96 -6.06
C THR A 38 -14.66 16.77 -4.75
N THR A 39 -14.41 17.86 -4.04
CA THR A 39 -13.63 17.83 -2.79
C THR A 39 -14.44 17.34 -1.59
N ARG A 40 -15.75 17.60 -1.57
CA ARG A 40 -16.64 17.34 -0.42
C ARG A 40 -17.44 16.04 -0.54
N CYS A 41 -17.85 15.64 -1.75
CA CYS A 41 -18.63 14.41 -1.97
C CYS A 41 -17.79 13.26 -2.53
N LEU A 42 -17.00 13.49 -3.57
CA LEU A 42 -16.33 12.39 -4.29
C LEU A 42 -15.34 11.61 -3.40
N PHE A 43 -14.48 12.31 -2.65
CA PHE A 43 -13.49 11.66 -1.78
C PHE A 43 -14.06 10.84 -0.62
N PRO A 44 -15.04 11.35 0.18
CA PRO A 44 -15.65 10.52 1.22
C PRO A 44 -16.48 9.37 0.67
N LEU A 45 -17.17 9.54 -0.47
CA LEU A 45 -17.83 8.43 -1.16
C LEU A 45 -16.81 7.37 -1.59
N LEU A 46 -15.71 7.77 -2.23
CA LEU A 46 -14.65 6.84 -2.65
C LEU A 46 -13.99 6.11 -1.47
N ALA A 47 -13.95 6.70 -0.27
CA ALA A 47 -13.40 6.07 0.92
C ALA A 47 -14.36 5.06 1.58
N ILE A 48 -15.68 5.26 1.46
CA ILE A 48 -16.70 4.42 2.10
C ILE A 48 -17.25 3.34 1.14
N ILE A 49 -17.31 3.62 -0.16
CA ILE A 49 -17.83 2.67 -1.16
C ILE A 49 -17.06 1.34 -1.16
N PRO A 50 -15.70 1.29 -1.16
CA PRO A 50 -14.97 0.03 -1.19
C PRO A 50 -15.31 -0.90 -0.02
N PRO A 51 -15.23 -0.48 1.28
CA PRO A 51 -15.58 -1.37 2.38
C PRO A 51 -17.06 -1.78 2.36
N THR A 52 -17.98 -0.92 1.92
CA THR A 52 -19.40 -1.27 1.80
C THR A 52 -19.64 -2.30 0.69
N LEU A 53 -19.03 -2.13 -0.47
CA LEU A 53 -19.16 -3.06 -1.59
C LEU A 53 -18.55 -4.43 -1.25
N VAL A 54 -17.39 -4.41 -0.59
CA VAL A 54 -16.72 -5.63 -0.16
C VAL A 54 -17.54 -6.39 0.88
N GLY A 55 -18.16 -5.69 1.85
CA GLY A 55 -19.06 -6.31 2.82
C GLY A 55 -20.37 -6.85 2.22
N LEU A 56 -20.78 -6.37 1.04
CA LEU A 56 -21.94 -6.90 0.31
C LEU A 56 -21.60 -8.14 -0.53
N ILE A 57 -20.36 -8.26 -1.02
CA ILE A 57 -19.94 -9.34 -1.91
C ILE A 57 -19.32 -10.51 -1.14
N THR A 58 -18.59 -10.24 -0.04
CA THR A 58 -17.78 -11.24 0.67
C THR A 58 -18.21 -11.37 2.12
N THR A 59 -18.64 -12.56 2.53
CA THR A 59 -18.89 -12.93 3.93
C THR A 59 -17.64 -13.40 4.66
N ASP A 60 -16.65 -13.92 3.94
CA ASP A 60 -15.39 -14.44 4.50
C ASP A 60 -14.33 -13.33 4.66
N VAL A 61 -14.39 -12.64 5.79
CA VAL A 61 -13.42 -11.58 6.17
C VAL A 61 -11.98 -12.08 6.22
N GLU A 62 -11.76 -13.37 6.49
CA GLU A 62 -10.44 -13.97 6.58
C GLU A 62 -9.73 -14.04 5.23
N ILE A 63 -10.41 -14.52 4.19
CA ILE A 63 -9.87 -14.55 2.82
C ILE A 63 -9.60 -13.12 2.32
N LEU A 64 -10.53 -12.20 2.60
CA LEU A 64 -10.38 -10.80 2.22
C LEU A 64 -9.15 -10.15 2.87
N VAL A 65 -8.97 -10.34 4.18
CA VAL A 65 -7.79 -9.82 4.90
C VAL A 65 -6.52 -10.52 4.44
N GLY A 66 -6.57 -11.82 4.11
CA GLY A 66 -5.45 -12.57 3.56
C GLY A 66 -4.98 -12.01 2.22
N ILE A 67 -5.90 -11.80 1.27
CA ILE A 67 -5.58 -11.23 -0.05
C ILE A 67 -5.11 -9.78 0.10
N THR A 68 -5.85 -8.93 0.81
CA THR A 68 -5.47 -7.51 0.94
C THR A 68 -4.16 -7.34 1.71
N GLY A 69 -3.92 -8.11 2.77
CA GLY A 69 -2.69 -8.12 3.53
C GLY A 69 -1.49 -8.60 2.73
N ALA A 70 -1.62 -9.71 1.99
CA ALA A 70 -0.53 -10.24 1.19
C ALA A 70 -0.23 -9.37 -0.03
N TYR A 71 -1.24 -9.04 -0.85
CA TYR A 71 -1.02 -8.31 -2.10
C TYR A 71 -0.71 -6.83 -1.89
N ALA A 72 -1.51 -6.11 -1.09
CA ALA A 72 -1.24 -4.69 -0.86
C ALA A 72 -0.03 -4.50 0.06
N GLY A 73 0.14 -5.38 1.07
CA GLY A 73 1.31 -5.35 1.96
C GLY A 73 2.61 -5.61 1.23
N SER A 74 2.67 -6.66 0.38
CA SER A 74 3.83 -6.94 -0.47
C SER A 74 4.15 -5.76 -1.40
N PHE A 75 3.13 -5.17 -2.03
CA PHE A 75 3.33 -3.99 -2.87
C PHE A 75 3.97 -2.83 -2.10
N ILE A 76 3.42 -2.47 -0.95
CA ILE A 76 3.92 -1.35 -0.15
C ILE A 76 5.33 -1.65 0.39
N GLN A 77 5.59 -2.86 0.87
CA GLN A 77 6.86 -3.23 1.48
C GLN A 77 8.00 -3.37 0.48
N TYR A 78 7.72 -3.71 -0.79
CA TYR A 78 8.78 -3.97 -1.77
C TYR A 78 8.87 -2.90 -2.85
N VAL A 79 7.75 -2.46 -3.41
CA VAL A 79 7.75 -1.52 -4.54
C VAL A 79 8.04 -0.08 -4.08
N VAL A 80 7.50 0.35 -2.94
CA VAL A 80 7.73 1.71 -2.42
C VAL A 80 9.20 1.96 -2.07
N PRO A 81 9.88 1.15 -1.24
CA PRO A 81 11.30 1.39 -0.97
C PRO A 81 12.16 1.21 -2.22
N ALA A 82 11.79 0.31 -3.13
CA ALA A 82 12.51 0.12 -4.37
C ALA A 82 12.50 1.37 -5.27
N THR A 83 11.32 1.92 -5.49
CA THR A 83 11.15 3.15 -6.27
C THR A 83 11.80 4.33 -5.58
N LEU A 84 11.68 4.46 -4.26
CA LEU A 84 12.33 5.53 -3.48
C LEU A 84 13.85 5.47 -3.61
N VAL A 85 14.46 4.29 -3.45
CA VAL A 85 15.91 4.11 -3.62
C VAL A 85 16.35 4.41 -5.05
N TYR A 86 15.57 3.99 -6.05
CA TYR A 86 15.85 4.28 -7.46
C TYR A 86 15.84 5.79 -7.75
N TYR A 87 14.79 6.49 -7.34
CA TYR A 87 14.68 7.94 -7.53
C TYR A 87 15.70 8.73 -6.71
N ALA A 88 15.98 8.30 -5.48
CA ALA A 88 17.01 8.93 -4.64
C ALA A 88 18.38 8.85 -5.32
N ARG A 89 18.78 7.69 -5.83
CA ARG A 89 20.04 7.53 -6.58
C ARG A 89 20.10 8.42 -7.82
N LYS A 90 19.01 8.45 -8.60
CA LYS A 90 18.91 9.30 -9.80
C LYS A 90 19.03 10.78 -9.43
N MET A 91 18.35 11.23 -8.39
CA MET A 91 18.43 12.62 -7.90
C MET A 91 19.82 12.97 -7.37
N THR A 92 20.46 12.08 -6.62
CA THR A 92 21.83 12.25 -6.12
C THR A 92 22.84 12.35 -7.27
N LEU A 93 22.72 11.49 -8.29
CA LEU A 93 23.54 11.57 -9.51
C LEU A 93 23.35 12.89 -10.25
N GLN A 94 22.12 13.39 -10.32
CA GLN A 94 21.80 14.67 -10.98
C GLN A 94 22.30 15.90 -10.22
N HIS A 95 22.27 15.90 -8.87
CA HIS A 95 22.65 17.06 -8.06
C HIS A 95 24.12 17.09 -7.62
N ILE A 96 24.76 15.93 -7.39
CA ILE A 96 26.15 15.84 -6.90
C ILE A 96 27.16 15.69 -8.04
N GLY A 97 26.72 15.27 -9.23
CA GLY A 97 27.56 15.09 -10.42
C GLY A 97 28.26 13.73 -10.50
N MET A 98 28.45 13.22 -11.72
CA MET A 98 28.95 11.85 -12.02
C MET A 98 30.39 11.55 -11.54
N GLY A 99 31.10 12.52 -10.97
CA GLY A 99 32.53 12.42 -10.60
C GLY A 99 32.84 12.20 -9.12
N VAL A 100 31.87 12.34 -8.20
CA VAL A 100 32.12 12.23 -6.76
C VAL A 100 31.92 10.79 -6.30
N LYS A 101 33.02 10.03 -6.20
CA LYS A 101 33.03 8.71 -5.55
C LYS A 101 32.83 8.90 -4.04
N ASN A 102 31.65 8.54 -3.53
CA ASN A 102 31.35 8.61 -2.11
C ASN A 102 32.16 7.52 -1.34
N PRO A 103 33.08 7.87 -0.43
CA PRO A 103 33.85 6.91 0.36
C PRO A 103 33.02 6.17 1.42
N PHE A 104 31.86 6.69 1.81
CA PHE A 104 30.89 6.04 2.71
C PHE A 104 29.72 5.42 1.95
N SER A 105 29.97 4.93 0.73
CA SER A 105 28.93 4.30 -0.07
C SER A 105 28.40 3.05 0.64
N ALA A 106 27.09 3.01 0.86
CA ALA A 106 26.45 1.87 1.51
C ALA A 106 26.72 0.57 0.71
N PRO A 107 26.96 -0.57 1.39
CA PRO A 107 27.26 -1.87 0.74
C PRO A 107 26.12 -2.39 -0.15
N LEU A 108 24.94 -1.78 -0.06
CA LEU A 108 23.74 -2.08 -0.83
C LEU A 108 23.68 -1.32 -2.17
N GLN A 109 24.83 -0.99 -2.77
CA GLN A 109 24.90 -0.19 -3.99
C GLN A 109 24.38 -0.91 -5.25
N HIS A 110 24.35 -2.24 -5.26
CA HIS A 110 23.91 -2.98 -6.45
C HIS A 110 22.39 -3.07 -6.55
N SER A 111 21.85 -2.83 -7.75
CA SER A 111 20.45 -3.10 -8.10
C SER A 111 20.04 -4.57 -7.87
N ALA A 112 21.02 -5.47 -7.72
CA ALA A 112 20.81 -6.86 -7.34
C ALA A 112 20.04 -7.01 -6.02
N TRP A 113 20.25 -6.10 -5.04
CA TRP A 113 19.53 -6.16 -3.76
C TRP A 113 18.01 -5.97 -3.92
N LEU A 114 17.62 -5.08 -4.83
CA LEU A 114 16.21 -4.86 -5.17
C LEU A 114 15.60 -6.11 -5.81
N VAL A 115 16.34 -6.76 -6.70
CA VAL A 115 15.92 -8.02 -7.34
C VAL A 115 15.78 -9.13 -6.30
N THR A 116 16.75 -9.30 -5.39
CA THR A 116 16.68 -10.30 -4.32
C THR A 116 15.46 -10.11 -3.43
N ILE A 117 15.16 -8.86 -3.06
CA ILE A 117 13.98 -8.52 -2.28
C ILE A 117 12.68 -8.84 -3.05
N CYS A 118 12.60 -8.49 -4.33
CA CYS A 118 11.44 -8.81 -5.16
C CYS A 118 11.26 -10.32 -5.40
N VAL A 119 12.35 -11.07 -5.52
CA VAL A 119 12.32 -12.54 -5.64
C VAL A 119 11.84 -13.16 -4.33
N TRP A 120 12.34 -12.68 -3.19
CA TRP A 120 11.88 -13.12 -1.87
C TRP A 120 10.40 -12.81 -1.64
N ALA A 121 9.96 -11.62 -2.03
CA ALA A 121 8.56 -11.22 -2.03
C ALA A 121 7.66 -12.18 -2.82
N ALA A 122 8.08 -12.52 -4.04
CA ALA A 122 7.35 -13.42 -4.91
C ALA A 122 7.26 -14.82 -4.31
N LEU A 123 8.35 -15.32 -3.70
CA LEU A 123 8.34 -16.60 -2.98
C LEU A 123 7.33 -16.59 -1.83
N CYS A 124 7.36 -15.57 -0.96
CA CYS A 124 6.37 -15.43 0.12
C CYS A 124 4.93 -15.37 -0.43
N GLN A 125 4.71 -14.68 -1.54
CA GLN A 125 3.38 -14.58 -2.17
C GLN A 125 2.89 -15.93 -2.68
N VAL A 126 3.78 -16.73 -3.29
CA VAL A 126 3.47 -18.08 -3.77
C VAL A 126 3.11 -18.99 -2.59
N PHE A 127 3.86 -18.95 -1.49
CA PHE A 127 3.55 -19.72 -0.28
C PHE A 127 2.18 -19.35 0.31
N VAL A 128 1.87 -18.06 0.43
CA VAL A 128 0.57 -17.59 0.91
C VAL A 128 -0.57 -17.99 -0.04
N THR A 129 -0.31 -18.00 -1.35
CA THR A 129 -1.28 -18.42 -2.35
C THR A 129 -1.56 -19.92 -2.25
N ILE A 130 -0.53 -20.75 -2.04
CA ILE A 130 -0.70 -22.20 -1.81
C ILE A 130 -1.52 -22.45 -0.55
N TYR A 131 -1.21 -21.75 0.55
CA TYR A 131 -1.97 -21.84 1.80
C TYR A 131 -3.45 -21.50 1.60
N LEU A 132 -3.75 -20.39 0.90
CA LEU A 132 -5.12 -19.98 0.60
C LEU A 132 -5.88 -20.99 -0.27
N ILE A 133 -5.19 -21.65 -1.21
CA ILE A 133 -5.79 -22.66 -2.08
C ILE A 133 -6.10 -23.94 -1.31
N GLU A 134 -5.21 -24.37 -0.41
CA GLU A 134 -5.43 -25.53 0.45
C GLU A 134 -6.61 -25.30 1.41
N GLU A 135 -6.66 -24.13 2.05
CA GLU A 135 -7.76 -23.71 2.93
C GLU A 135 -9.11 -23.67 2.18
N TYR A 136 -9.12 -23.20 0.92
CA TYR A 136 -10.35 -23.18 0.10
C TYR A 136 -10.80 -24.58 -0.34
N LYS A 137 -9.90 -25.56 -0.34
CA LYS A 137 -10.18 -26.93 -0.77
C LYS A 137 -10.74 -27.81 0.36
N GLU A 138 -10.52 -27.41 1.62
CA GLU A 138 -11.05 -28.10 2.80
C GLU A 138 -12.47 -27.66 3.22
N LYS A 139 -12.97 -26.55 2.66
CA LYS A 139 -14.37 -26.07 2.82
C LYS A 139 -15.29 -26.61 1.73
#